data_AF-A0A1W9LPK9-F1
#
_entry.id   AF-A0A1W9LPK9-F1
#
_cell.length_a   1.000
_cell.length_b   1.000
_cell.length_c   1.000
_cell.angle_alpha   90.00
_cell.angle_beta   90.00
_cell.angle_gamma   90.00
#
_symmetry.space_group_name_H-M   'P 1'
#
loop_
_entity.id
_entity.type
_entity.pdbx_description
1 polymer ?
#
loop_
_entity_poly.entity_id
_entity_poly.type
_entity_poly.pdbx_seq_one_letter_code
_entity_poly.pdbx_strand_id
1 'polypeptide(L)'
;MLKTRLNISLDQELADFIKAYAYENRTTASDLITQFILALKGQMQTDMNLILSDPQFSQALKDVQTRLREGAAEWHTFDEVFGE
;
A
#
# COMPACT_ATOMS: atom_id res chain seq x y z
N MET A 1 -14.79 11.60 11.44
CA MET A 1 -13.44 11.34 10.90
C MET A 1 -12.63 12.61 10.98
N LEU A 2 -11.39 12.55 11.48
CA LEU A 2 -10.47 13.69 11.41
C LEU A 2 -10.17 13.97 9.93
N LYS A 3 -10.50 15.16 9.44
CA LYS A 3 -10.14 15.59 8.08
C LYS A 3 -8.74 16.19 8.11
N THR A 4 -7.79 15.53 7.45
CA THR A 4 -6.44 16.07 7.24
C THR A 4 -6.41 16.84 5.92
N ARG A 5 -5.72 17.99 5.90
CA ARG A 5 -5.53 18.76 4.66
C ARG A 5 -4.35 18.21 3.88
N LEU A 6 -4.54 18.06 2.57
CA LEU A 6 -3.49 17.74 1.62
C LEU A 6 -3.41 18.88 0.61
N ASN A 7 -2.22 19.47 0.43
CA ASN A 7 -1.98 20.47 -0.60
C ASN A 7 -1.28 19.78 -1.77
N ILE A 8 -1.87 19.89 -2.96
CA ILE A 8 -1.34 19.32 -4.20
C ILE A 8 -1.27 20.42 -5.27
N SER A 9 -0.21 20.39 -6.06
CA SER A 9 -0.11 21.21 -7.27
C SER A 9 -0.50 20.34 -8.46
N LEU A 10 -1.36 20.87 -9.32
CA LEU A 10 -1.80 20.25 -10.57
C LEU A 10 -1.55 21.26 -11.68
N ASP A 11 -1.34 20.77 -12.91
CA ASP A 11 -1.39 21.65 -14.06
C ASP A 11 -2.82 22.23 -14.20
N GLN A 12 -2.90 23.42 -14.81
CA GLN A 12 -4.13 24.18 -14.89
C GLN A 12 -5.23 23.42 -15.67
N GLU A 13 -4.86 22.74 -16.75
CA GLU A 13 -5.79 22.01 -17.60
C GLU A 13 -6.43 20.84 -16.85
N LEU A 14 -5.62 20.07 -16.13
CA LEU A 14 -6.10 18.96 -15.30
C LEU A 14 -6.95 19.45 -14.12
N ALA A 15 -6.58 20.58 -13.50
CA ALA A 15 -7.37 21.18 -12.44
C ALA A 15 -8.76 21.61 -12.93
N ASP A 16 -8.84 22.17 -14.14
CA ASP A 16 -10.10 22.60 -14.73
C ASP A 16 -10.94 21.40 -15.19
N PHE A 17 -10.30 20.39 -15.77
CA PHE A 17 -10.94 19.12 -16.11
C PHE A 17 -11.58 18.46 -14.88
N ILE A 18 -10.83 18.29 -13.78
CA ILE A 18 -11.35 17.65 -12.56
C ILE A 18 -12.53 18.43 -11.98
N LYS A 19 -12.50 19.76 -12.02
CA LYS A 19 -13.62 20.59 -11.55
C LYS A 19 -14.87 20.38 -12.42
N ALA A 20 -14.71 20.39 -13.74
CA ALA A 20 -15.82 20.17 -14.67
C ALA A 20 -16.43 18.77 -14.48
N TYR A 21 -15.59 17.75 -14.44
CA TYR A 21 -16.02 16.37 -14.19
C TYR A 21 -16.73 16.23 -12.83
N ALA A 22 -16.19 16.83 -11.76
CA ALA A 22 -16.80 16.79 -10.45
C ALA A 22 -18.18 17.45 -10.44
N TYR A 23 -18.33 18.58 -11.14
CA TYR A 23 -19.59 19.29 -11.27
C TYR A 23 -20.64 18.44 -12.00
N GLU A 24 -20.29 17.86 -13.16
CA GLU A 24 -21.18 17.00 -13.95
C GLU A 24 -21.66 15.79 -13.15
N ASN A 25 -20.79 15.22 -12.33
CA ASN A 25 -21.07 14.03 -11.52
C ASN A 25 -21.59 14.35 -10.10
N ARG A 26 -21.94 15.62 -9.82
CA ARG A 26 -22.45 16.09 -8.52
C ARG A 26 -21.57 15.66 -7.33
N THR A 27 -20.27 15.75 -7.52
CA THR A 27 -19.25 15.38 -6.53
C THR A 27 -18.24 16.52 -6.37
N THR A 28 -17.17 16.30 -5.62
CA THR A 28 -16.08 17.27 -5.42
C THR A 28 -14.76 16.71 -5.90
N ALA A 29 -13.83 17.59 -6.30
CA ALA A 29 -12.46 17.19 -6.62
C ALA A 29 -11.82 16.41 -5.46
N SER A 30 -12.08 16.84 -4.21
CA SER A 30 -11.59 16.13 -3.01
C SER A 30 -12.17 14.72 -2.88
N ASP A 31 -13.43 14.50 -3.22
CA ASP A 31 -14.04 13.17 -3.14
C ASP A 31 -13.46 12.24 -4.20
N LEU A 32 -13.26 12.73 -5.43
CA LEU A 32 -12.61 11.97 -6.50
C LEU A 32 -11.18 11.56 -6.13
N ILE A 33 -10.38 12.50 -5.62
CA ILE A 33 -9.02 12.23 -5.15
C ILE A 33 -9.04 11.23 -3.98
N THR A 34 -9.97 11.39 -3.05
CA THR A 34 -10.12 10.47 -1.92
C THR A 34 -10.43 9.06 -2.40
N GLN A 35 -11.38 8.89 -3.32
CA GLN A 35 -11.74 7.58 -3.85
C GLN A 35 -10.62 6.94 -4.65
N PHE A 36 -9.90 7.72 -5.45
CA PHE A 36 -8.72 7.25 -6.16
C PHE A 36 -7.66 6.72 -5.19
N ILE A 37 -7.32 7.47 -4.15
CA ILE A 37 -6.35 7.06 -3.13
C ILE A 37 -6.84 5.83 -2.36
N LEU A 38 -8.15 5.74 -2.05
CA LEU A 38 -8.73 4.57 -1.39
C LEU A 38 -8.64 3.31 -2.28
N ALA A 39 -8.89 3.44 -3.59
CA ALA A 39 -8.75 2.35 -4.53
C ALA A 39 -7.31 1.86 -4.60
N LEU A 40 -6.33 2.76 -4.69
CA LEU A 40 -4.90 2.42 -4.65
C LEU A 40 -4.51 1.70 -3.36
N LYS A 41 -4.96 2.23 -2.21
CA LYS A 41 -4.73 1.58 -0.90
C LYS A 41 -5.33 0.17 -0.87
N GLY A 42 -6.53 0.01 -1.41
CA GLY A 42 -7.23 -1.27 -1.49
C GLY A 42 -6.45 -2.30 -2.31
N GLN A 43 -5.89 -1.90 -3.45
CA GLN A 43 -5.06 -2.77 -4.29
C GLN A 43 -3.80 -3.23 -3.53
N MET A 44 -3.04 -2.28 -2.95
CA MET A 44 -1.85 -2.62 -2.17
C MET A 44 -2.15 -3.54 -0.98
N GLN A 45 -3.30 -3.35 -0.31
CA GLN A 45 -3.74 -4.23 0.77
C GLN A 45 -4.22 -5.59 0.26
N THR A 46 -4.83 -5.67 -0.91
CA THR A 46 -5.27 -6.93 -1.51
C THR A 46 -4.06 -7.80 -1.84
N ASP A 47 -3.02 -7.22 -2.45
CA ASP A 47 -1.78 -7.94 -2.76
C ASP A 47 -1.09 -8.45 -1.49
N MET A 48 -1.04 -7.62 -0.44
CA MET A 48 -0.47 -8.00 0.85
C MET A 48 -1.30 -9.07 1.57
N ASN A 49 -2.64 -8.96 1.54
CA ASN A 49 -3.53 -9.94 2.15
C ASN A 49 -3.47 -11.28 1.40
N LEU A 50 -3.30 -11.26 0.08
CA LEU A 50 -3.15 -12.47 -0.73
C LEU A 50 -1.86 -13.22 -0.35
N ILE A 51 -0.75 -12.49 -0.20
CA ILE A 51 0.54 -13.06 0.25
C ILE A 51 0.44 -13.61 1.68
N LEU A 52 -0.21 -12.88 2.61
CA LEU A 52 -0.38 -13.32 3.99
C LEU A 52 -1.42 -14.43 4.18
N SER A 53 -2.32 -14.61 3.20
CA SER A 53 -3.33 -15.67 3.21
C SER A 53 -2.78 -17.04 2.79
N ASP A 54 -1.59 -17.08 2.19
CA ASP A 54 -0.92 -18.34 1.90
C ASP A 54 -0.52 -19.03 3.21
N PRO A 55 -1.02 -20.25 3.50
CA PRO A 55 -0.74 -20.94 4.75
C PRO A 55 0.74 -21.28 4.95
N GLN A 56 1.48 -21.56 3.87
CA GLN A 56 2.91 -21.87 3.95
C GLN A 56 3.71 -20.61 4.26
N PHE A 57 3.41 -19.49 3.60
CA PHE A 57 4.05 -18.21 3.86
C PHE A 57 3.76 -17.72 5.29
N SER A 58 2.49 -17.81 5.73
CA SER A 58 2.09 -17.44 7.10
C SER A 58 2.81 -18.26 8.16
N GLN A 59 2.96 -19.58 7.93
CA GLN A 59 3.69 -20.46 8.82
C GLN A 59 5.19 -20.14 8.84
N ALA A 60 5.82 -20.00 7.68
CA ALA A 60 7.24 -19.64 7.57
C ALA A 60 7.55 -18.32 8.28
N LEU A 61 6.66 -17.33 8.18
CA LEU A 61 6.81 -16.04 8.85
C LEU A 61 6.72 -16.16 10.38
N LYS A 62 5.80 -17.00 10.90
CA LYS A 62 5.72 -17.30 12.34
C LYS A 62 6.97 -18.03 12.84
N ASP A 63 7.50 -18.96 12.06
CA ASP A 63 8.68 -19.73 12.41
C ASP A 63 9.92 -18.82 12.49
N VAL A 64 10.08 -17.92 11.50
CA VAL A 64 11.14 -16.90 11.52
C VAL A 64 10.98 -15.95 12.72
N GLN A 65 9.76 -15.48 12.99
CA GLN A 65 9.50 -14.59 14.12
C GLN A 65 9.82 -15.27 15.47
N THR A 66 9.54 -16.56 15.58
CA THR A 66 9.87 -17.37 16.76
C THR A 66 11.38 -17.48 16.94
N ARG A 67 12.12 -17.84 15.88
CA ARG A 67 13.59 -17.92 15.89
C ARG A 67 14.25 -16.59 16.25
N LEU A 68 13.77 -15.48 15.71
CA LEU A 68 14.26 -14.14 16.04
C LEU A 68 14.03 -13.80 17.52
N ARG A 69 12.86 -14.15 18.07
CA ARG A 69 12.53 -13.91 19.48
C ARG A 69 13.37 -14.76 20.43
N GLU A 70 13.64 -16.00 20.05
CA GLU A 70 14.43 -16.95 20.84
C GLU A 70 15.94 -16.74 20.68
N GLY A 71 16.36 -15.84 19.78
CA GLY A 71 17.78 -15.58 19.50
C GLY A 71 18.48 -16.70 18.72
N ALA A 72 17.71 -17.61 18.11
CA ALA A 72 18.20 -18.74 17.30
C ALA A 72 18.27 -18.40 15.80
N ALA A 73 18.25 -17.10 15.46
CA ALA A 73 18.39 -16.63 14.09
C ALA A 73 19.87 -16.36 13.77
N GLU A 74 20.34 -16.93 12.67
CA GLU A 74 21.67 -16.69 12.12
C GLU A 74 21.56 -15.74 10.93
N TRP A 75 22.46 -14.76 10.87
CA TRP A 75 22.55 -13.84 9.74
C TRP A 75 23.61 -14.36 8.78
N HIS A 76 23.22 -14.54 7.53
CA HIS A 76 24.11 -14.94 6.46
C HIS A 76 24.30 -13.79 5.47
N THR A 77 25.46 -13.71 4.85
CA THR A 77 25.69 -12.79 3.74
C THR A 77 25.01 -13.30 2.46
N PHE A 78 24.80 -12.41 1.48
CA PHE A 78 24.18 -12.80 0.21
C PHE A 78 24.96 -13.94 -0.48
N ASP A 79 26.29 -13.80 -0.52
CA ASP A 79 27.17 -14.79 -1.16
C ASP A 79 27.18 -16.13 -0.41
N GLU A 80 26.99 -16.14 0.91
CA GLU A 80 26.88 -17.39 1.70
C GLU A 80 25.61 -18.19 1.39
N VAL A 81 24.53 -17.51 0.99
CA VAL A 81 23.22 -18.16 0.73
C VAL A 81 23.01 -18.45 -0.76
N PHE A 82 23.55 -17.60 -1.63
CA PHE A 82 23.26 -17.60 -3.07
C PHE A 82 24.50 -17.60 -3.97
N GLY A 83 25.71 -17.59 -3.41
CA GLY A 83 26.93 -17.84 -4.18
C GLY A 83 27.04 -19.32 -4.56
N GLU A 84 27.66 -19.61 -5.71
CA GLU A 84 27.89 -20.99 -6.19
C GLU A 84 28.71 -21.85 -5.23
#